data_AF-A0A2S3I2G5-F1
#
_entry.id   AF-A0A2S3I2G5-F1
#
_cell.length_a   1.000
_cell.length_b   1.000
_cell.length_c   1.000
_cell.angle_alpha   90.00
_cell.angle_beta   90.00
_cell.angle_gamma   90.00
#
_symmetry.space_group_name_H-M   'P 1'
#
loop_
_entity.id
_entity.type
_entity.pdbx_description
1 polymer ?
#
loop_
_entity_poly.entity_id
_entity_poly.type
_entity_poly.pdbx_seq_one_letter_code
_entity_poly.pdbx_strand_id
1 'polypeptide(L)'
;MALFPIKQLDGPSGYLRWKESVLLRLHTLDVAHVLFEDRPAGDGGDAAAQAAAKKWARDEAVCRGHVLASLSDRLLPDYARFAAAADLWRALARTNDVETRHAWRDRFDAFVFDEGPGDALLEQIAHAEALGAAAKLPDDYVADELCGKLPEVVGNAVLARSGPDNDMGLVWDVARRVVAYGIGPERLWKTTAMSEDDQDGFYIDGPEPEQNTGRRKRGEPGPVARNCRRKV
;
A
#
# COMPACT_ATOMS: atom_id res chain seq x y z
N MET A 1 25.69 15.38 14.61
CA MET A 1 24.74 15.04 13.51
C MET A 1 23.84 16.24 13.27
N ALA A 2 23.73 16.71 12.04
CA ALA A 2 22.79 17.79 11.71
C ALA A 2 21.40 17.18 11.57
N LEU A 3 20.45 17.64 12.38
CA LEU A 3 19.04 17.23 12.28
C LEU A 3 18.39 18.07 11.17
N PHE A 4 17.73 17.42 10.21
CA PHE A 4 17.01 18.11 9.15
C PHE A 4 15.92 19.02 9.75
N PRO A 5 15.66 20.20 9.14
CA PRO A 5 14.59 21.09 9.59
C PRO A 5 13.24 20.38 9.40
N ILE A 6 12.40 20.45 10.44
CA ILE A 6 11.04 19.93 10.39
C ILE A 6 10.15 21.07 9.89
N LYS A 7 9.39 20.82 8.81
CA LYS A 7 8.33 21.74 8.39
C LYS A 7 7.30 21.85 9.51
N GLN A 8 6.96 23.07 9.93
CA GLN A 8 6.01 23.26 11.02
C GLN A 8 4.64 22.65 10.70
N LEU A 9 3.99 22.09 11.71
CA LEU A 9 2.59 21.68 11.62
C LEU A 9 1.70 22.92 11.63
N ASP A 10 0.90 23.11 10.59
CA ASP A 10 -0.08 24.20 10.49
C ASP A 10 -1.50 23.69 10.18
N GLY A 11 -1.78 22.43 10.46
CA GLY A 11 -3.09 21.81 10.27
C GLY A 11 -3.01 20.35 9.82
N PRO A 12 -4.16 19.73 9.50
CA PRO A 12 -4.22 18.31 9.14
C PRO A 12 -3.39 17.99 7.89
N SER A 13 -3.38 18.91 6.91
CA SER A 13 -2.60 18.79 5.69
C SER A 13 -1.10 18.73 6.00
N GLY A 14 -0.50 17.56 5.79
CA GLY A 14 0.92 17.32 6.08
C GLY A 14 1.20 16.79 7.49
N TYR A 15 0.17 16.50 8.29
CA TYR A 15 0.33 15.90 9.62
C TYR A 15 1.13 14.61 9.60
N LEU A 16 0.88 13.70 8.64
CA LEU A 16 1.63 12.45 8.52
C LEU A 16 3.14 12.70 8.34
N ARG A 17 3.50 13.57 7.39
CA ARG A 17 4.92 13.91 7.15
C ARG A 17 5.55 14.58 8.37
N TRP A 18 4.83 15.47 9.04
CA TRP A 18 5.29 16.12 10.26
C TRP A 18 5.50 15.10 11.39
N LYS A 19 4.53 14.21 11.61
CA LYS A 19 4.54 13.16 12.65
C LYS A 19 5.77 12.27 12.51
N GLU A 20 6.01 11.76 11.31
CA GLU A 20 7.20 10.94 11.00
C GLU A 20 8.51 11.71 11.22
N SER A 21 8.57 12.98 10.81
CA SER A 21 9.77 13.81 10.98
C SER A 21 10.08 14.10 12.44
N VAL A 22 9.06 14.35 13.27
CA VAL A 22 9.19 14.56 14.71
C VAL A 22 9.60 13.27 15.40
N LEU A 23 8.94 12.13 15.10
CA LEU A 23 9.31 10.83 15.68
C LEU A 23 10.76 10.47 15.38
N LEU A 24 11.20 10.59 14.13
CA LEU A 24 12.60 10.34 13.76
C LEU A 24 13.57 11.17 14.59
N ARG A 25 13.27 12.46 14.80
CA ARG A 25 14.08 13.34 15.65
C ARG A 25 14.09 12.89 17.10
N LEU A 26 12.94 12.53 17.67
CA LEU A 26 12.84 12.08 19.06
C LEU A 26 13.55 10.74 19.29
N HIS A 27 13.51 9.83 18.31
CA HIS A 27 14.30 8.60 18.33
C HIS A 27 15.80 8.87 18.26
N THR A 28 16.23 9.81 17.41
CA THR A 28 17.65 10.21 17.31
C THR A 28 18.17 10.80 18.63
N LEU A 29 17.29 11.40 19.42
CA LEU A 29 17.59 11.98 20.73
C LEU A 29 17.37 11.01 21.89
N ASP A 30 16.91 9.78 21.63
CA ASP A 30 16.58 8.75 22.63
C ASP A 30 15.52 9.19 23.68
N VAL A 31 14.56 10.02 23.26
CA VAL A 31 13.47 10.52 24.14
C VAL A 31 12.08 10.09 23.70
N ALA A 32 11.96 9.37 22.59
CA ALA A 32 10.67 8.94 22.04
C ALA A 32 9.89 8.03 23.00
N HIS A 33 10.57 7.30 23.89
CA HIS A 33 9.96 6.42 24.88
C HIS A 33 8.92 7.15 25.76
N VAL A 34 9.13 8.44 26.06
CA VAL A 34 8.21 9.24 26.89
C VAL A 34 6.83 9.46 26.23
N LEU A 35 6.72 9.28 24.92
CA LEU A 35 5.43 9.39 24.23
C LEU A 35 4.54 8.16 24.41
N PHE A 36 5.14 7.00 24.68
CA PHE A 36 4.49 5.70 24.56
C PHE A 36 4.49 4.89 25.85
N GLU A 37 5.50 5.08 26.69
CA GLU A 37 5.66 4.36 27.94
C GLU A 37 5.14 5.18 29.13
N ASP A 38 4.74 4.47 30.19
CA ASP A 38 4.41 5.09 31.46
C ASP A 38 5.69 5.43 32.23
N ARG A 39 5.63 6.53 32.99
CA ARG A 39 6.72 6.91 33.87
C ARG A 39 7.01 5.77 34.84
N PRO A 40 8.28 5.33 34.99
CA PRO A 40 8.62 4.26 35.92
C PRO A 40 8.19 4.62 37.34
N ALA A 41 7.44 3.71 37.98
CA ALA A 41 7.03 3.85 39.36
C ALA A 41 8.28 3.77 40.25
N GLY A 42 8.50 4.80 41.07
CA GLY A 42 9.57 4.81 42.06
C GLY A 42 9.08 4.18 43.35
N ASP A 43 9.09 2.86 43.45
CA ASP A 43 8.80 2.14 44.70
C ASP A 43 10.08 2.02 45.56
N GLY A 44 10.57 3.15 46.04
CA GLY A 44 11.62 3.17 47.05
C GLY A 44 12.44 4.45 47.01
N GLY A 45 12.71 5.03 48.17
CA GLY A 45 13.58 6.21 48.33
C GLY A 45 15.04 6.01 47.94
N ASP A 46 15.36 4.96 47.17
CA ASP A 46 16.70 4.62 46.74
C ASP A 46 17.21 5.59 45.65
N ALA A 47 18.52 5.80 45.63
CA ALA A 47 19.19 6.75 44.74
C ALA A 47 18.95 6.42 43.25
N ALA A 48 18.81 5.13 42.91
CA ALA A 48 18.52 4.68 41.55
C ALA A 48 17.14 5.14 41.06
N ALA A 49 16.10 5.02 41.90
CA ALA A 49 14.74 5.47 41.57
C ALA A 49 14.69 7.00 41.37
N GLN A 50 15.41 7.75 42.22
CA GLN A 50 15.52 9.21 42.06
C GLN A 50 16.26 9.60 40.78
N ALA A 51 17.31 8.88 40.40
CA ALA A 51 18.04 9.11 39.15
C ALA A 51 17.17 8.81 37.92
N ALA A 52 16.42 7.71 37.94
CA ALA A 52 15.47 7.36 36.87
C ALA A 52 14.38 8.42 36.73
N ALA A 53 13.79 8.89 37.85
CA ALA A 53 12.79 9.95 37.85
C ALA A 53 13.32 11.28 37.30
N LYS A 54 14.57 11.65 37.62
CA LYS A 54 15.24 12.84 37.07
C LYS A 54 15.51 12.70 35.58
N LYS A 55 15.96 11.53 35.12
CA LYS A 55 16.16 11.22 33.69
C LYS A 55 14.83 11.35 32.95
N TRP A 56 13.77 10.70 33.44
CA TRP A 56 12.45 10.79 32.82
C TRP A 56 11.96 12.23 32.70
N ALA A 57 12.07 13.03 33.77
CA ALA A 57 11.64 14.43 33.75
C ALA A 57 12.43 15.27 32.72
N ARG A 58 13.74 14.98 32.56
CA ARG A 58 14.57 15.62 31.54
C ARG A 58 14.11 15.21 30.13
N ASP A 59 13.96 13.91 29.90
CA ASP A 59 13.58 13.36 28.60
C ASP A 59 12.18 13.85 28.20
N GLU A 60 11.26 13.96 29.16
CA GLU A 60 9.92 14.53 28.98
C GLU A 60 9.95 16.00 28.59
N ALA A 61 10.75 16.82 29.27
CA ALA A 61 10.91 18.23 28.93
C ALA A 61 11.51 18.42 27.54
N VAL A 62 12.52 17.61 27.18
CA VAL A 62 13.16 17.62 25.85
C VAL A 62 12.16 17.18 24.77
N CYS A 63 11.48 16.06 24.99
CA CYS A 63 10.49 15.51 24.07
C CYS A 63 9.36 16.51 23.81
N ARG A 64 8.74 17.03 24.88
CA ARG A 64 7.70 18.06 24.80
C ARG A 64 8.19 19.31 24.08
N GLY A 65 9.39 19.78 24.42
CA GLY A 65 9.99 20.97 23.79
C GLY A 65 10.16 20.80 22.28
N HIS A 66 10.63 19.64 21.81
CA HIS A 66 10.76 19.36 20.38
C HIS A 66 9.43 19.29 19.65
N VAL A 67 8.40 18.69 20.25
CA VAL A 67 7.06 18.67 19.67
C VAL A 67 6.53 20.09 19.54
N LEU A 68 6.55 20.89 20.62
CA LEU A 68 6.06 22.28 20.60
C LEU A 68 6.83 23.18 19.63
N ALA A 69 8.16 23.06 19.57
CA ALA A 69 8.98 23.85 18.64
C ALA A 69 8.74 23.53 17.16
N SER A 70 8.06 22.40 16.87
CA SER A 70 7.69 22.01 15.51
C SER A 70 6.25 22.39 15.14
N LEU A 71 5.51 23.03 16.05
CA LEU A 71 4.18 23.58 15.76
C LEU A 71 4.29 24.98 15.16
N SER A 72 3.30 25.39 14.38
CA SER A 72 3.15 26.79 13.98
C SER A 72 2.74 27.66 15.16
N ASP A 73 3.00 28.96 15.07
CA ASP A 73 2.63 29.95 16.10
C ASP A 73 1.11 29.97 16.35
N ARG A 74 0.31 29.58 15.36
CA ARG A 74 -1.15 29.46 15.49
C ARG A 74 -1.55 28.32 16.43
N LEU A 75 -0.85 27.19 16.37
CA LEU A 75 -1.17 26.00 17.16
C LEU A 75 -0.52 26.05 18.55
N LEU A 76 0.62 26.73 18.71
CA LEU A 76 1.39 26.72 19.95
C LEU A 76 0.55 27.03 21.22
N PRO A 77 -0.32 28.06 21.26
CA PRO A 77 -1.10 28.37 22.47
C PRO A 77 -2.06 27.25 22.89
N ASP A 78 -2.68 26.57 21.93
CA ASP A 78 -3.69 25.53 22.20
C ASP A 78 -3.09 24.26 22.79
N TYR A 79 -1.84 23.98 22.43
CA TYR A 79 -1.13 22.75 22.76
C TYR A 79 -0.07 22.94 23.85
N ALA A 80 0.40 24.16 24.12
CA ALA A 80 1.37 24.44 25.19
C ALA A 80 0.85 24.06 26.59
N ARG A 81 -0.49 24.02 26.78
CA ARG A 81 -1.13 23.67 28.06
C ARG A 81 -0.88 22.24 28.54
N PHE A 82 -0.53 21.31 27.64
CA PHE A 82 -0.27 19.93 28.02
C PHE A 82 1.06 19.82 28.75
N ALA A 83 1.04 19.34 30.00
CA ALA A 83 2.23 19.17 30.82
C ALA A 83 3.07 17.96 30.36
N ALA A 84 2.42 16.83 30.10
CA ALA A 84 3.07 15.61 29.63
C ALA A 84 3.20 15.58 28.11
N ALA A 85 4.36 15.12 27.61
CA ALA A 85 4.62 14.98 26.17
C ALA A 85 3.65 13.99 25.50
N ALA A 86 3.33 12.88 26.19
CA ALA A 86 2.38 11.89 25.70
C ALA A 86 0.97 12.48 25.48
N ASP A 87 0.48 13.32 26.40
CA ASP A 87 -0.85 13.92 26.28
C ASP A 87 -0.92 14.95 25.16
N LEU A 88 0.15 15.76 25.02
CA LEU A 88 0.34 16.66 23.88
C LEU A 88 0.29 15.88 22.56
N TRP A 89 1.07 14.80 22.46
CA TRP A 89 1.15 13.97 21.26
C TRP A 89 -0.19 13.32 20.90
N ARG A 90 -0.88 12.76 21.89
CA ARG A 90 -2.23 12.18 21.69
C ARG A 90 -3.25 13.25 21.31
N ALA A 91 -3.16 14.46 21.84
CA ALA A 91 -4.05 15.56 21.46
C ALA A 91 -3.86 15.96 19.99
N LEU A 92 -2.61 16.08 19.54
CA LEU A 92 -2.30 16.37 18.15
C LEU A 92 -2.82 15.27 17.22
N ALA A 93 -2.66 14.00 17.60
CA ALA A 93 -3.22 12.88 16.85
C ALA A 93 -4.75 12.94 16.78
N ARG A 94 -5.45 13.16 17.90
CA ARG A 94 -6.93 13.25 17.87
C ARG A 94 -7.47 14.31 16.92
N THR A 95 -6.75 15.42 16.73
CA THR A 95 -7.21 16.54 15.89
C THR A 95 -6.76 16.45 14.43
N ASN A 96 -5.64 15.77 14.15
CA ASN A 96 -5.06 15.75 12.81
C ASN A 96 -5.04 14.36 12.16
N ASP A 97 -5.11 13.29 12.95
CA ASP A 97 -5.25 11.89 12.52
C ASP A 97 -6.75 11.56 12.35
N VAL A 98 -7.47 12.41 11.63
CA VAL A 98 -8.96 12.43 11.55
C VAL A 98 -9.48 11.75 10.29
N GLU A 99 -8.61 11.22 9.43
CA GLU A 99 -9.09 10.56 8.22
C GLU A 99 -9.71 9.21 8.58
N THR A 100 -11.04 9.21 8.66
CA THR A 100 -11.83 8.04 8.98
C THR A 100 -11.71 7.01 7.86
N ARG A 101 -11.89 5.73 8.23
CA ARG A 101 -11.98 4.62 7.27
C ARG A 101 -12.96 4.92 6.12
N HIS A 102 -14.08 5.58 6.43
CA HIS A 102 -15.10 5.97 5.45
C HIS A 102 -14.58 7.02 4.47
N ALA A 103 -13.94 8.08 4.96
CA ALA A 103 -13.37 9.11 4.08
C ALA A 103 -12.30 8.54 3.13
N TRP A 104 -11.52 7.56 3.58
CA TRP A 104 -10.57 6.84 2.72
C TRP A 104 -11.24 5.95 1.69
N ARG A 105 -12.30 5.24 2.09
CA ARG A 105 -13.11 4.45 1.15
C ARG A 105 -13.73 5.36 0.09
N ASP A 106 -14.34 6.48 0.47
CA ASP A 106 -14.94 7.41 -0.49
C ASP A 106 -13.91 7.93 -1.51
N ARG A 107 -12.66 8.17 -1.08
CA ARG A 107 -11.56 8.55 -1.98
C ARG A 107 -11.11 7.41 -2.88
N PHE A 108 -11.04 6.18 -2.34
CA PHE A 108 -10.74 5.00 -3.14
C PHE A 108 -11.81 4.77 -4.22
N ASP A 109 -13.09 4.90 -3.84
CA ASP A 109 -14.24 4.74 -4.73
C ASP A 109 -14.26 5.86 -5.79
N ALA A 110 -13.91 7.09 -5.42
CA ALA A 110 -13.81 8.24 -6.33
C ALA A 110 -12.50 8.27 -7.15
N PHE A 111 -11.50 7.45 -6.82
CA PHE A 111 -10.23 7.42 -7.54
C PHE A 111 -10.44 6.96 -8.98
N VAL A 112 -9.87 7.72 -9.91
CA VAL A 112 -9.85 7.46 -11.35
C VAL A 112 -8.42 7.67 -11.82
N PHE A 113 -7.98 6.82 -12.74
CA PHE A 113 -6.66 6.99 -13.33
C PHE A 113 -6.66 8.15 -14.33
N ASP A 114 -5.63 8.99 -14.24
CA ASP A 114 -5.35 10.03 -15.21
C ASP A 114 -4.63 9.45 -16.44
N GLU A 115 -5.03 9.90 -17.62
CA GLU A 115 -4.43 9.59 -18.93
C GLU A 115 -3.06 10.26 -19.14
N GLY A 116 -2.20 10.20 -18.12
CA GLY A 116 -0.84 10.72 -18.12
C GLY A 116 0.18 9.77 -18.77
N PRO A 117 1.48 10.14 -18.81
CA PRO A 117 2.55 9.29 -19.30
C PRO A 117 2.60 7.94 -18.55
N GLY A 118 3.05 6.87 -19.23
CA GLY A 118 3.06 5.51 -18.67
C GLY A 118 3.85 5.34 -17.36
N ASP A 119 4.86 6.18 -17.12
CA ASP A 119 5.61 6.19 -15.85
C ASP A 119 4.72 6.60 -14.66
N ALA A 120 3.68 7.39 -14.90
CA ALA A 120 2.70 7.77 -13.89
C ALA A 120 1.72 6.62 -13.55
N LEU A 121 1.60 5.58 -14.39
CA LEU A 121 0.67 4.47 -14.12
C LEU A 121 1.06 3.71 -12.84
N LEU A 122 2.35 3.40 -12.67
CA LEU A 122 2.82 2.69 -11.48
C LEU A 122 2.64 3.54 -10.22
N GLU A 123 2.86 4.85 -10.30
CA GLU A 123 2.63 5.77 -9.19
C GLU A 123 1.13 5.86 -8.83
N GLN A 124 0.26 5.87 -9.84
CA GLN A 124 -1.19 5.86 -9.65
C GLN A 124 -1.69 4.55 -9.04
N ILE A 125 -1.14 3.39 -9.44
CA ILE A 125 -1.44 2.10 -8.80
C ILE A 125 -1.01 2.12 -7.33
N ALA A 126 0.20 2.61 -7.02
CA ALA A 126 0.66 2.75 -5.64
C ALA A 126 -0.25 3.68 -4.83
N HIS A 127 -0.72 4.77 -5.43
CA HIS A 127 -1.64 5.68 -4.77
C HIS A 127 -2.98 5.01 -4.46
N ALA A 128 -3.56 4.28 -5.41
CA ALA A 128 -4.83 3.61 -5.23
C ALA A 128 -4.75 2.47 -4.19
N GLU A 129 -3.67 1.70 -4.21
CA GLU A 129 -3.37 0.68 -3.19
C GLU A 129 -3.27 1.31 -1.79
N ALA A 130 -2.58 2.46 -1.68
CA ALA A 130 -2.48 3.19 -0.41
C ALA A 130 -3.83 3.71 0.10
N LEU A 131 -4.73 4.13 -0.79
CA LEU A 131 -6.12 4.49 -0.43
C LEU A 131 -6.88 3.27 0.11
N GLY A 132 -6.75 2.12 -0.54
CA GLY A 132 -7.36 0.86 -0.09
C GLY A 132 -6.84 0.41 1.28
N ALA A 133 -5.52 0.47 1.49
CA ALA A 133 -4.89 0.16 2.77
C ALA A 133 -5.35 1.11 3.89
N ALA A 134 -5.43 2.43 3.62
CA ALA A 134 -5.93 3.42 4.56
C ALA A 134 -7.42 3.20 4.90
N ALA A 135 -8.21 2.74 3.93
CA ALA A 135 -9.59 2.30 4.10
C ALA A 135 -9.71 0.91 4.76
N LYS A 136 -8.60 0.24 5.09
CA LYS A 136 -8.56 -1.13 5.63
C LYS A 136 -9.38 -2.11 4.79
N LEU A 137 -9.26 -2.01 3.47
CA LEU A 137 -9.88 -2.94 2.53
C LEU A 137 -9.01 -4.20 2.42
N PRO A 138 -9.62 -5.39 2.25
CA PRO A 138 -8.89 -6.59 1.87
C PRO A 138 -8.14 -6.41 0.53
N ASP A 139 -6.94 -6.98 0.40
CA ASP A 139 -6.09 -6.82 -0.79
C ASP A 139 -6.75 -7.37 -2.06
N ASP A 140 -7.51 -8.47 -1.95
CA ASP A 140 -8.29 -9.07 -3.03
C ASP A 140 -9.39 -8.13 -3.51
N TYR A 141 -10.12 -7.52 -2.58
CA TYR A 141 -11.12 -6.50 -2.89
C TYR A 141 -10.52 -5.28 -3.60
N VAL A 142 -9.36 -4.81 -3.14
CA VAL A 142 -8.65 -3.68 -3.78
C VAL A 142 -8.22 -4.03 -5.20
N ALA A 143 -7.68 -5.24 -5.40
CA ALA A 143 -7.26 -5.72 -6.71
C ALA A 143 -8.43 -5.83 -7.70
N ASP A 144 -9.55 -6.41 -7.28
CA ASP A 144 -10.74 -6.58 -8.11
C ASP A 144 -11.35 -5.23 -8.51
N GLU A 145 -11.51 -4.30 -7.56
CA GLU A 145 -12.05 -2.97 -7.85
C GLU A 145 -11.11 -2.17 -8.77
N LEU A 146 -9.78 -2.31 -8.57
CA LEU A 146 -8.80 -1.66 -9.44
C LEU A 146 -8.82 -2.22 -10.86
N CYS A 147 -9.07 -3.51 -11.06
CA CYS A 147 -9.20 -4.08 -12.41
C CYS A 147 -10.26 -3.38 -13.24
N GLY A 148 -11.37 -2.95 -12.62
CA GLY A 148 -12.43 -2.20 -13.29
C GLY A 148 -12.06 -0.72 -13.58
N LYS A 149 -11.03 -0.19 -12.93
CA LYS A 149 -10.58 1.21 -13.05
C LYS A 149 -9.31 1.37 -13.89
N LEU A 150 -8.53 0.30 -14.02
CA LEU A 150 -7.27 0.28 -14.78
C LEU A 150 -7.51 0.56 -16.27
N PRO A 151 -6.47 1.03 -16.99
CA PRO A 151 -6.52 1.12 -18.44
C PRO A 151 -6.93 -0.22 -19.06
N GLU A 152 -7.78 -0.20 -20.08
CA GLU A 152 -8.42 -1.39 -20.67
C GLU A 152 -7.41 -2.51 -20.98
N VAL A 153 -6.26 -2.15 -21.57
CA VAL A 153 -5.19 -3.10 -21.91
C VAL A 153 -4.63 -3.80 -20.66
N VAL A 154 -4.46 -3.05 -19.57
CA VAL A 154 -3.93 -3.57 -18.29
C VAL A 154 -5.00 -4.37 -17.57
N GLY A 155 -6.22 -3.83 -17.44
CA GLY A 155 -7.34 -4.50 -16.80
C GLY A 155 -7.67 -5.85 -17.46
N ASN A 156 -7.77 -5.88 -18.80
CA ASN A 156 -8.01 -7.12 -19.55
C ASN A 156 -6.88 -8.14 -19.38
N ALA A 157 -5.63 -7.67 -19.36
CA ALA A 157 -4.47 -8.55 -19.15
C ALA A 157 -4.39 -9.10 -17.72
N VAL A 158 -4.87 -8.36 -16.71
CA VAL A 158 -5.05 -8.87 -15.35
C VAL A 158 -6.16 -9.90 -15.34
N LEU A 159 -7.36 -9.56 -15.81
CA LEU A 159 -8.53 -10.45 -15.84
C LEU A 159 -8.28 -11.77 -16.58
N ALA A 160 -7.52 -11.73 -17.69
CA ALA A 160 -7.15 -12.93 -18.45
C ALA A 160 -6.20 -13.87 -17.68
N ARG A 161 -5.51 -13.36 -16.66
CA ARG A 161 -4.57 -14.10 -15.81
C ARG A 161 -5.10 -14.33 -14.40
N SER A 162 -6.23 -13.72 -14.06
CA SER A 162 -6.90 -13.81 -12.77
C SER A 162 -7.37 -15.23 -12.47
N GLY A 163 -7.20 -15.63 -11.22
CA GLY A 163 -7.69 -16.89 -10.65
C GLY A 163 -8.72 -16.62 -9.55
N PRO A 164 -9.09 -17.65 -8.76
CA PRO A 164 -10.00 -17.47 -7.61
C PRO A 164 -9.43 -16.56 -6.51
N ASP A 165 -8.11 -16.41 -6.45
CA ASP A 165 -7.41 -15.52 -5.53
C ASP A 165 -6.69 -14.43 -6.33
N ASN A 166 -7.39 -13.32 -6.59
CA ASN A 166 -6.76 -12.12 -7.13
C ASN A 166 -6.09 -11.35 -5.99
N ASP A 167 -4.87 -10.90 -6.23
CA ASP A 167 -4.15 -10.02 -5.32
C ASP A 167 -3.49 -8.87 -6.07
N MET A 168 -3.02 -7.89 -5.30
CA MET A 168 -2.27 -6.75 -5.85
C MET A 168 -0.98 -7.18 -6.56
N GLY A 169 -0.41 -8.34 -6.21
CA GLY A 169 0.80 -8.88 -6.84
C GLY A 169 0.60 -9.12 -8.34
N LEU A 170 -0.53 -9.71 -8.73
CA LEU A 170 -0.87 -9.91 -10.15
C LEU A 170 -1.05 -8.58 -10.89
N VAL A 171 -1.74 -7.61 -10.29
CA VAL A 171 -1.95 -6.26 -10.86
C VAL A 171 -0.60 -5.60 -11.13
N TRP A 172 0.29 -5.61 -10.14
CA TRP A 172 1.63 -5.06 -10.24
C TRP A 172 2.48 -5.74 -11.30
N ASP A 173 2.42 -7.07 -11.42
CA ASP A 173 3.17 -7.83 -12.42
C ASP A 173 2.74 -7.51 -13.86
N VAL A 174 1.43 -7.39 -14.09
CA VAL A 174 0.91 -7.02 -15.40
C VAL A 174 1.27 -5.58 -15.74
N ALA A 175 1.06 -4.64 -14.81
CA ALA A 175 1.38 -3.22 -15.02
C ALA A 175 2.87 -3.02 -15.34
N ARG A 176 3.77 -3.66 -14.58
CA ARG A 176 5.22 -3.60 -14.84
C ARG A 176 5.59 -4.14 -16.22
N ARG A 177 4.97 -5.23 -16.67
CA ARG A 177 5.20 -5.77 -18.01
C ARG A 177 4.75 -4.78 -19.08
N VAL A 178 3.54 -4.24 -18.97
CA VAL A 178 2.98 -3.27 -19.93
C VAL A 178 3.88 -2.03 -20.07
N VAL A 179 4.35 -1.48 -18.94
CA VAL A 179 5.29 -0.36 -18.93
C VAL A 179 6.64 -0.76 -19.55
N ALA A 180 7.18 -1.92 -19.19
CA ALA A 180 8.46 -2.41 -19.72
C ALA A 180 8.44 -2.67 -21.24
N TYR A 181 7.29 -3.06 -21.81
CA TYR A 181 7.11 -3.23 -23.25
C TYR A 181 6.95 -1.90 -24.02
N GLY A 182 7.00 -0.75 -23.32
CA GLY A 182 6.95 0.56 -23.97
C GLY A 182 5.61 0.89 -24.61
N ILE A 183 4.51 0.34 -24.06
CA ILE A 183 3.16 0.71 -24.50
C ILE A 183 2.94 2.18 -24.14
N GLY A 184 3.02 3.05 -25.15
CA GLY A 184 2.78 4.48 -24.98
C GLY A 184 1.37 4.76 -24.46
N PRO A 185 1.16 5.89 -23.75
CA PRO A 185 -0.11 6.20 -23.09
C PRO A 185 -1.29 6.15 -24.07
N GLU A 186 -1.10 6.56 -25.33
CA GLU A 186 -2.16 6.49 -26.35
C GLU A 186 -2.64 5.07 -26.69
N ARG A 187 -1.81 4.04 -26.53
CA ARG A 187 -2.22 2.64 -26.73
C ARG A 187 -2.74 2.01 -25.44
N LEU A 188 -2.30 2.53 -24.30
CA LEU A 188 -2.71 2.10 -22.97
C LEU A 188 -4.18 2.43 -22.67
N TRP A 189 -4.62 3.61 -23.14
CA TRP A 189 -5.95 4.18 -22.91
C TRP A 189 -6.91 4.08 -24.11
N LYS A 190 -6.46 3.55 -25.25
CA LYS A 190 -7.35 3.37 -26.41
C LYS A 190 -8.44 2.36 -26.08
N THR A 191 -9.68 2.84 -26.01
CA THR A 191 -10.85 1.98 -26.01
C THR A 191 -10.87 1.21 -27.32
N THR A 192 -11.05 -0.11 -27.25
CA THR A 192 -11.34 -0.89 -28.46
C THR A 192 -12.75 -0.52 -28.92
N ALA A 193 -12.94 0.65 -29.53
CA ALA A 193 -14.03 0.79 -30.47
C ALA A 193 -13.83 -0.34 -31.48
N MET A 194 -14.80 -1.23 -31.62
CA MET A 194 -14.79 -2.24 -32.67
C MET A 194 -14.85 -1.52 -34.02
N SER A 195 -13.72 -0.97 -34.47
CA SER A 195 -13.46 -0.73 -35.87
C SER A 195 -13.10 -2.09 -36.44
N GLU A 196 -13.98 -2.61 -37.28
CA GLU A 196 -13.93 -3.93 -37.92
C GLU A 196 -12.70 -4.15 -38.84
N ASP A 197 -11.70 -3.26 -38.83
CA ASP A 197 -10.68 -3.19 -39.87
C ASP A 197 -9.24 -3.55 -39.47
N ASP A 198 -8.94 -3.85 -38.19
CA ASP A 198 -7.58 -4.28 -37.78
C ASP A 198 -7.56 -5.74 -37.30
N GLN A 199 -7.87 -6.68 -38.20
CA GLN A 199 -7.38 -8.06 -38.08
C GLN A 199 -5.95 -8.12 -38.61
N ASP A 200 -4.98 -7.64 -37.83
CA ASP A 200 -3.59 -8.00 -38.03
C ASP A 200 -3.07 -8.73 -36.79
N GLY A 201 -2.69 -9.98 -37.01
CA GLY A 201 -2.66 -11.05 -36.01
C GLY A 201 -1.60 -10.89 -34.91
N PHE A 202 -2.02 -11.11 -33.67
CA PHE A 202 -1.12 -11.39 -32.55
C PHE A 202 -1.00 -12.91 -32.38
N TYR A 203 -0.11 -13.56 -33.14
CA TYR A 203 0.31 -14.93 -32.87
C TYR A 203 1.28 -14.93 -31.69
N ILE A 204 0.84 -15.43 -30.54
CA ILE A 204 1.75 -15.84 -29.47
C ILE A 204 2.31 -17.19 -29.87
N ASP A 205 3.59 -17.19 -30.24
CA ASP A 205 4.34 -18.40 -30.58
C ASP A 205 4.43 -19.31 -29.34
N GLY A 206 3.66 -20.39 -29.36
CA GLY A 206 3.73 -21.45 -28.36
C GLY A 206 4.90 -22.40 -28.70
N PRO A 207 5.58 -22.97 -27.70
CA PRO A 207 6.74 -23.82 -27.97
C PRO A 207 6.32 -25.09 -28.74
N GLU A 208 7.02 -25.33 -29.84
CA GLU A 208 6.81 -26.41 -30.81
C GLU A 208 6.94 -27.80 -30.14
N PRO A 209 6.01 -28.74 -30.36
CA PRO A 209 6.14 -30.09 -29.81
C PRO A 209 7.19 -30.90 -30.57
N GLU A 210 8.22 -31.34 -29.83
CA GLU A 210 9.30 -32.22 -30.28
C GLU A 210 8.77 -33.44 -31.06
N GLN A 211 9.30 -33.60 -32.27
CA GLN A 211 9.12 -34.78 -33.10
C GLN A 211 9.82 -36.00 -32.47
N ASN A 212 9.04 -36.91 -31.87
CA ASN A 212 9.60 -38.19 -31.43
C ASN A 212 9.30 -39.29 -32.45
N THR A 213 10.34 -39.65 -33.20
CA THR A 213 10.38 -40.78 -34.13
C THR A 213 10.58 -42.08 -33.35
N GLY A 214 9.48 -42.81 -33.09
CA GLY A 214 9.49 -44.03 -32.29
C GLY A 214 8.78 -45.21 -32.96
N ARG A 215 9.46 -45.85 -33.92
CA ARG A 215 9.05 -47.07 -34.63
C ARG A 215 8.95 -48.28 -33.68
N ARG A 216 7.76 -48.83 -33.41
CA ARG A 216 7.58 -50.26 -33.04
C ARG A 216 6.30 -50.85 -33.63
N LYS A 217 6.48 -51.93 -34.40
CA LYS A 217 5.43 -52.77 -35.00
C LYS A 217 4.97 -53.85 -34.01
N ARG A 218 3.79 -54.42 -34.34
CA ARG A 218 3.28 -55.78 -34.01
C ARG A 218 2.35 -55.79 -32.79
N GLY A 219 1.10 -56.25 -32.85
CA GLY A 219 0.29 -56.80 -33.93
C GLY A 219 -1.13 -57.04 -33.40
N GLU A 220 -2.14 -57.01 -34.27
CA GLU A 220 -3.47 -57.59 -33.99
C GLU A 220 -3.43 -59.10 -34.31
N PRO A 221 -4.33 -59.92 -33.74
CA PRO A 221 -5.67 -60.03 -34.33
C PRO A 221 -6.84 -60.31 -33.36
N GLY A 222 -7.98 -59.66 -33.63
CA GLY A 222 -9.26 -60.37 -33.75
C GLY A 222 -10.23 -60.41 -32.56
N PRO A 223 -11.52 -60.71 -32.83
CA PRO A 223 -12.65 -60.01 -32.22
C PRO A 223 -13.58 -60.91 -31.38
N VAL A 224 -14.18 -60.44 -30.27
CA VAL A 224 -15.42 -61.03 -29.69
C VAL A 224 -16.24 -59.98 -28.91
N ALA A 225 -17.55 -60.21 -28.94
CA ALA A 225 -18.71 -59.37 -28.65
C ALA A 225 -19.13 -59.19 -27.17
N ARG A 226 -20.10 -58.26 -26.99
CA ARG A 226 -21.29 -58.28 -26.09
C ARG A 226 -21.06 -58.62 -24.60
N ASN A 227 -21.43 -57.69 -23.70
CA ASN A 227 -22.81 -57.47 -23.23
C ASN A 227 -22.81 -56.61 -21.96
N CYS A 228 -23.64 -55.57 -21.94
CA CYS A 228 -24.03 -54.88 -20.72
C CYS A 228 -24.92 -55.79 -19.87
N ARG A 229 -24.56 -55.99 -18.61
CA ARG A 229 -25.45 -56.55 -17.57
C ARG A 229 -25.87 -55.45 -16.60
N ARG A 230 -27.18 -55.41 -16.38
CA ARG A 230 -27.93 -54.72 -15.31
C ARG A 230 -27.30 -54.89 -13.92
N LYS A 231 -27.39 -53.84 -13.12
CA LYS A 231 -27.64 -53.89 -11.66
C LYS A 231 -29.00 -53.19 -11.46
N VAL A 232 -30.05 -53.95 -11.12
CA VAL A 232 -30.62 -54.15 -9.77
C VAL A 232 -30.88 -52.82 -9.09
#